data_AF-A0A661SM83-F1
#
_entry.id   AF-A0A661SM83-F1
#
_cell.length_a   1.000
_cell.length_b   1.000
_cell.length_c   1.000
_cell.angle_alpha   90.00
_cell.angle_beta   90.00
_cell.angle_gamma   90.00
#
_symmetry.space_group_name_H-M   'P 1'
#
loop_
_entity.id
_entity.type
_entity.pdbx_description
1 polymer ?
#
loop_
_entity_poly.entity_id
_entity_poly.type
_entity_poly.pdbx_seq_one_letter_code
_entity_poly.pdbx_strand_id
1 'polypeptide(L)' 'AGGYYVNHEEMKAIIDRRYQRALRRASLEAFEGQFDESELGNKVDEDQVKKETLQSVIRFQ' A
#
# COMPACT_ATOMS: atom_id res chain seq x y z
N ALA A 1 24.49 -10.63 -10.95
CA ALA A 1 23.55 -9.49 -10.98
C ALA A 1 23.33 -9.04 -9.54
N GLY A 2 23.99 -7.95 -9.12
CA GLY A 2 23.93 -7.45 -7.75
C GLY A 2 22.58 -6.80 -7.48
N GLY A 3 21.67 -7.55 -6.86
CA GLY A 3 20.40 -7.01 -6.40
C GLY A 3 20.67 -5.98 -5.31
N TYR A 4 20.30 -4.73 -5.55
CA TYR A 4 20.11 -3.77 -4.48
C TYR A 4 18.89 -4.26 -3.68
N TYR A 5 19.15 -4.87 -2.53
CA TYR A 5 18.10 -5.14 -1.57
C TYR A 5 17.55 -3.79 -1.11
N VAL A 6 16.31 -3.51 -1.48
CA VAL A 6 15.54 -2.37 -0.98
C VAL A 6 15.59 -2.44 0.55
N ASN A 7 16.17 -1.42 1.18
CA ASN A 7 16.22 -1.35 2.63
C ASN A 7 14.85 -0.95 3.21
N HIS A 8 14.73 -0.98 4.55
CA HIS A 8 13.46 -0.72 5.23
C HIS A 8 12.82 0.62 4.85
N GLU A 9 13.62 1.69 4.77
CA GLU A 9 13.14 3.04 4.45
C GLU A 9 12.75 3.16 2.97
N GLU A 10 13.53 2.57 2.07
CA GLU A 10 13.19 2.53 0.65
C GLU A 10 11.88 1.76 0.43
N MET A 11 11.65 0.70 1.19
CA MET A 11 10.43 -0.11 1.11
C MET A 11 9.22 0.67 1.59
N LYS A 12 9.34 1.36 2.73
CA LYS A 12 8.32 2.26 3.23
C LYS A 12 7.96 3.33 2.19
N ALA A 13 8.97 3.96 1.57
CA ALA A 13 8.76 4.94 0.51
C ALA A 13 8.10 4.35 -0.75
N ILE A 14 8.32 3.07 -1.07
CA ILE A 14 7.60 2.39 -2.15
C ILE A 14 6.13 2.18 -1.76
N ILE A 15 5.86 1.69 -0.54
CA ILE A 15 4.51 1.47 -0.03
C ILE A 15 3.73 2.80 -0.05
N ASP A 16 4.30 3.88 0.47
CA ASP A 16 3.69 5.21 0.48
C ASP A 16 3.32 5.68 -0.93
N ARG A 17 4.24 5.57 -1.88
CA ARG A 17 3.99 5.96 -3.29
C ARG A 17 2.94 5.10 -3.98
N ARG A 18 2.75 3.86 -3.54
CA ARG A 18 1.79 2.92 -4.14
C ARG A 18 0.42 2.99 -3.49
N TYR A 19 0.31 3.51 -2.27
CA TYR A 19 -0.92 3.48 -1.47
C TYR A 19 -2.12 4.11 -2.18
N GLN A 20 -1.97 5.33 -2.71
CA GLN A 20 -3.04 6.01 -3.46
C GLN A 20 -3.54 5.18 -4.66
N ARG A 21 -2.63 4.57 -5.42
CA ARG A 21 -3.01 3.69 -6.54
C ARG A 21 -3.70 2.41 -6.04
N ALA A 22 -3.35 1.91 -4.86
CA ALA A 22 -4.00 0.76 -4.25
C ALA A 22 -5.43 1.09 -3.83
N LEU A 23 -5.68 2.28 -3.25
CA LEU A 23 -7.04 2.75 -2.96
C LEU A 23 -7.90 2.83 -4.23
N ARG A 24 -7.35 3.41 -5.32
CA ARG A 24 -8.07 3.45 -6.60
C ARG A 24 -8.44 2.06 -7.13
N ARG A 25 -7.52 1.10 -7.01
CA ARG A 25 -7.78 -0.29 -7.42
C ARG A 25 -8.81 -0.95 -6.53
N ALA A 26 -8.69 -0.81 -5.21
CA ALA A 26 -9.64 -1.36 -4.26
C ALA A 26 -11.04 -0.80 -4.51
N SER A 27 -11.18 0.50 -4.77
CA SER A 27 -12.44 1.11 -5.16
C SER A 27 -13.05 0.41 -6.38
N LEU A 28 -12.30 0.27 -7.47
CA LEU A 28 -12.80 -0.34 -8.71
C LEU A 28 -13.10 -1.84 -8.57
N GLU A 29 -12.23 -2.59 -7.88
CA GLU A 29 -12.27 -4.04 -7.85
C GLU A 29 -13.18 -4.59 -6.74
N ALA A 30 -13.28 -3.91 -5.59
CA ALA A 30 -14.04 -4.38 -4.43
C ALA A 30 -15.31 -3.55 -4.14
N PHE A 31 -15.35 -2.30 -4.59
CA PHE A 31 -16.47 -1.37 -4.35
C PHE A 31 -17.10 -0.86 -5.64
N GLU A 32 -16.80 -1.47 -6.80
CA GLU A 32 -17.37 -1.12 -8.11
C GLU A 32 -17.20 0.37 -8.50
N GLY A 33 -16.19 1.04 -7.95
CA GLY A 33 -15.92 2.46 -8.19
C GLY A 33 -16.79 3.42 -7.36
N GLN A 34 -17.49 2.95 -6.32
CA GLN A 34 -18.39 3.77 -5.49
C GLN A 34 -17.70 4.87 -4.68
N PHE A 35 -16.40 4.73 -4.43
CA PHE A 35 -15.63 5.69 -3.62
C PHE A 35 -14.42 6.19 -4.42
N ASP A 36 -14.10 7.48 -4.34
CA ASP A 36 -12.78 7.94 -4.78
C ASP A 36 -11.68 7.55 -3.77
N GLU A 37 -10.42 7.81 -4.11
CA GLU A 37 -9.28 7.48 -3.25
C GLU A 37 -9.33 8.19 -1.90
N SER A 38 -9.85 9.43 -1.84
CA SER A 38 -10.00 10.18 -0.60
C SER A 38 -11.10 9.59 0.28
N GLU A 39 -12.27 9.31 -0.30
CA GLU A 39 -13.41 8.71 0.37
C GLU A 39 -13.10 7.32 0.93
N LEU A 40 -12.41 6.49 0.15
CA LEU A 40 -11.97 5.17 0.60
C LEU A 40 -10.84 5.27 1.63
N GLY A 41 -9.90 6.21 1.45
CA GLY A 41 -8.84 6.48 2.42
C GLY A 41 -9.37 6.88 3.79
N ASN A 42 -10.46 7.65 3.85
CA ASN A 42 -11.11 8.02 5.12
C ASN A 42 -11.83 6.85 5.82
N LYS A 43 -12.01 5.71 5.15
CA LYS A 43 -12.66 4.50 5.70
C LYS A 43 -11.66 3.45 6.17
N VAL A 44 -10.37 3.66 5.91
CA VAL A 44 -9.30 2.69 6.13
C VAL A 44 -8.23 3.32 7.00
N ASP A 45 -7.71 2.57 7.96
CA ASP A 45 -6.53 3.00 8.71
C ASP A 45 -5.28 2.87 7.83
N GLU A 46 -4.86 4.00 7.23
CA GLU A 46 -3.70 4.08 6.34
C GLU A 46 -2.42 3.58 7.02
N ASP A 47 -2.17 3.99 8.26
CA ASP A 47 -0.97 3.63 8.99
C ASP A 47 -0.93 2.13 9.31
N GLN A 48 -2.07 1.57 9.71
CA GLN A 48 -2.19 0.13 9.94
C GLN A 48 -1.94 -0.66 8.65
N VAL A 49 -2.59 -0.30 7.53
CA VAL A 49 -2.43 -1.02 6.26
C VAL A 49 -0.98 -0.98 5.77
N LYS A 50 -0.32 0.18 5.85
CA LYS A 50 1.09 0.31 5.46
C LYS A 50 2.02 -0.50 6.35
N LYS A 51 1.78 -0.50 7.67
CA LYS A 51 2.56 -1.28 8.64
C LYS A 51 2.40 -2.77 8.40
N GLU A 52 1.18 -3.25 8.21
CA GLU A 52 0.90 -4.67 7.91
C GLU A 52 1.55 -5.07 6.58
N THR A 53 1.46 -4.23 5.55
CA THR A 53 2.12 -4.47 4.25
C THR A 53 3.63 -4.64 4.41
N LEU A 54 4.28 -3.74 5.15
CA LEU A 54 5.72 -3.79 5.39
C LEU A 54 6.12 -5.05 6.15
N GLN A 55 5.36 -5.44 7.18
CA GLN A 55 5.58 -6.67 7.92
C GLN A 55 5.40 -7.93 7.07
N SER A 56 4.36 -7.95 6.21
CA SER A 56 4.12 -9.06 5.30
C SER A 56 5.30 -9.23 4.35
N VAL A 57 5.79 -8.16 3.72
CA VAL A 57 6.90 -8.30 2.76
C VAL A 57 8.21 -8.73 3.43
N ILE A 58 8.50 -8.25 4.63
CA ILE A 58 9.69 -8.69 5.40
C ILE A 58 9.59 -10.18 5.77
N ARG A 59 8.39 -10.69 6.08
CA ARG A 59 8.18 -12.12 6.38
C ARG A 59 8.36 -13.03 5.16
N PHE A 60 8.19 -12.51 3.94
CA PHE A 60 8.31 -13.28 2.69
C PHE A 60 9.71 -13.20 2.03
N GLN A 61 10.68 -12.54 2.66
CA GLN A 61 12.10 -12.56 2.28
C GLN A 61 12.86 -13.63 3.08
#